data_AF-A0A7V9CYA6-F1
#
_entry.id   AF-A0A7V9CYA6-F1
#
_cell.length_a   1.000
_cell.length_b   1.000
_cell.length_c   1.000
_cell.angle_alpha   90.00
_cell.angle_beta   90.00
_cell.angle_gamma   90.00
#
_symmetry.space_group_name_H-M   'P 1'
#
loop_
_entity.id
_entity.type
_entity.pdbx_description
1 polymer ?
#
loop_
_entity_poly.entity_id
_entity_poly.type
_entity_poly.pdbx_seq_one_letter_code
_entity_poly.pdbx_strand_id
1 'polypeptide(L)' 'MLRRTRSHRHHEVTSLVIRQRAGVPYEVEQRVCSECRTVLAERALRRAAA' A
#
# COMPACT_ATOMS: atom_id res chain seq x y z
N MET A 1 -4.27 17.37 4.95
CA MET A 1 -4.87 16.06 5.32
C MET A 1 -4.22 15.59 6.62
N LEU A 2 -4.79 15.93 7.78
CA LEU A 2 -4.26 15.45 9.05
C LEU A 2 -4.52 13.95 9.16
N ARG A 3 -3.45 13.14 9.14
CA ARG A 3 -3.54 11.73 9.58
C ARG A 3 -3.97 11.76 11.04
N ARG A 4 -5.24 11.46 11.28
CA ARG A 4 -5.73 11.11 12.62
C ARG A 4 -4.93 9.87 13.04
N THR A 5 -3.86 10.07 13.79
CA THR A 5 -3.19 9.02 14.55
C THR A 5 -4.13 8.61 15.67
N ARG A 6 -5.21 7.89 15.30
CA ARG A 6 -5.94 7.09 16.27
C ARG A 6 -4.91 6.08 16.77
N SER A 7 -4.55 6.14 18.04
CA SER A 7 -3.74 5.12 18.69
C SER A 7 -4.54 3.83 18.72
N HIS A 8 -4.37 2.99 17.70
CA HIS A 8 -4.96 1.66 17.61
C HIS A 8 -3.84 0.69 17.24
N ARG A 9 -4.03 -0.58 17.57
CA ARG A 9 -3.11 -1.63 17.16
C ARG A 9 -3.29 -1.85 15.67
N HIS A 10 -2.23 -1.64 14.90
CA HIS A 10 -2.30 -1.87 13.46
C HIS A 10 -2.44 -3.36 13.16
N HIS A 11 -3.53 -3.71 12.51
CA HIS A 11 -3.70 -5.02 11.91
C HIS A 11 -3.24 -4.96 10.45
N GLU A 12 -2.11 -5.59 10.15
CA GLU A 12 -1.54 -5.61 8.81
C GLU A 12 -2.35 -6.50 7.87
N VAL A 13 -2.67 -5.98 6.69
CA VAL A 13 -3.30 -6.73 5.61
C VAL A 13 -2.53 -6.47 4.33
N THR A 14 -2.20 -7.54 3.62
CA THR A 14 -1.51 -7.46 2.33
C THR A 14 -2.53 -7.20 1.23
N SER A 15 -2.35 -6.10 0.51
CA SER A 15 -3.13 -5.70 -0.65
C SER A 15 -2.23 -5.60 -1.88
N LEU A 16 -2.58 -6.30 -2.96
CA LEU A 16 -1.93 -6.14 -4.26
C LEU A 16 -2.61 -4.98 -4.99
N VAL A 17 -1.85 -3.94 -5.31
CA VAL A 17 -2.34 -2.77 -6.03
C VAL A 17 -1.50 -2.49 -7.26
N ILE A 18 -2.13 -1.97 -8.31
CA ILE A 18 -1.42 -1.47 -9.48
C ILE A 18 -1.13 0.02 -9.23
N ARG A 19 0.15 0.37 -9.21
CA ARG A 19 0.64 1.74 -9.04
C ARG A 19 1.39 2.17 -10.28
N GLN A 20 1.10 3.36 -10.77
CA GLN A 20 1.89 3.95 -11.85
C GLN A 20 3.12 4.65 -11.26
N ARG A 21 4.31 4.29 -11.77
CA ARG A 21 5.57 4.98 -11.47
C ARG A 21 6.24 5.37 -12.79
N ALA A 22 6.44 6.68 -12.99
CA ALA A 22 7.02 7.23 -14.22
C ALA A 22 6.31 6.74 -15.51
N GLY A 23 4.98 6.64 -15.48
CA GLY A 23 4.17 6.19 -16.62
C GLY A 23 4.11 4.67 -16.82
N VAL A 24 4.90 3.88 -16.08
CA VAL A 24 4.87 2.41 -16.15
C VAL A 24 4.02 1.86 -15.00
N PRO A 25 3.04 0.98 -15.26
CA PRO A 25 2.28 0.32 -14.21
C PRO A 25 3.15 -0.76 -13.53
N TYR A 26 3.14 -0.77 -12.20
CA TYR A 26 3.80 -1.76 -11.37
C TYR A 26 2.76 -2.45 -10.50
N GLU A 27 2.88 -3.77 -10.39
CA GLU A 27 2.24 -4.54 -9.35
C GLU A 27 3.03 -4.30 -8.06
N VAL A 28 2.35 -3.71 -7.09
CA VAL A 28 2.92 -3.36 -5.80
C VAL A 28 2.15 -4.09 -4.72
N GLU A 29 2.88 -4.85 -3.92
CA GLU A 29 2.35 -5.41 -2.68
C GLU A 29 2.46 -4.34 -1.60
N GLN A 30 1.32 -3.87 -1.13
CA GLN A 30 1.25 -2.92 -0.02
C GLN A 30 0.68 -3.64 1.21
N ARG A 31 1.40 -3.56 2.33
CA ARG A 31 0.85 -3.91 3.64
C ARG A 31 0.21 -2.67 4.22
N VAL A 32 -1.11 -2.69 4.33
CA VAL A 32 -1.91 -1.59 4.85
C VAL A 32 -2.59 -2.01 6.14
N CYS A 33 -2.80 -1.06 7.04
CA CYS A 33 -3.67 -1.30 8.17
C CYS A 33 -5.13 -1.38 7.71
N SER A 34 -5.87 -2.42 8.08
CA SER A 34 -7.29 -2.57 7.73
C SER A 34 -8.17 -1.43 8.29
N GLU A 35 -7.82 -0.88 9.45
CA GLU A 35 -8.63 0.15 10.13
C GLU A 35 -8.33 1.56 9.62
N CYS A 36 -7.06 1.99 9.68
CA CYS A 36 -6.68 3.35 9.32
C CYS A 36 -6.12 3.50 7.91
N ARG A 37 -5.99 2.40 7.16
CA ARG A 37 -5.45 2.36 5.79
C ARG A 37 -4.05 2.97 5.66
N THR A 38 -3.32 3.00 6.77
CA THR A 38 -1.92 3.44 6.78
C THR A 38 -1.07 2.36 6.15
N VAL A 39 -0.26 2.74 5.16
CA VAL A 39 0.79 1.88 4.59
C VAL A 39 1.84 1.65 5.67
N LEU A 40 2.00 0.40 6.08
CA LEU A 40 3.01 -0.06 7.04
C LEU A 40 4.27 -0.52 6.30
N ALA A 41 4.10 -1.17 5.15
CA ALA A 41 5.17 -1.56 4.27
C ALA A 41 4.70 -1.53 2.80
N GLU A 42 5.62 -1.24 1.89
CA GLU A 42 5.37 -1.27 0.45
C GLU A 42 6.52 -2.00 -0.23
N ARG A 43 6.19 -2.97 -1.08
CA ARG A 43 7.16 -3.69 -1.91
C ARG A 43 6.68 -3.74 -3.34
N ALA A 44 7.45 -3.16 -4.26
CA ALA A 44 7.23 -3.37 -5.68
C ALA A 44 7.55 -4.83 -6.01
N LEU A 45 6.56 -5.56 -6.54
CA LEU A 45 6.75 -6.96 -6.91
C LEU A 45 7.27 -7.06 -8.33
N ARG A 46 6.54 -6.49 -9.30
CA ARG A 46 6.84 -6.62 -10.73
C ARG A 46 6.39 -5.38 -11.50
N ARG A 47 7.03 -5.12 -12.65
CA ARG A 47 6.42 -4.27 -13.69
C ARG A 47 5.20 -5.02 -14.19
N ALA A 48 4.04 -4.37 -14.19
CA ALA A 48 2.91 -4.86 -14.94
C ALA A 48 3.25 -4.61 -16.42
N ALA A 49 3.91 -5.57 -17.06
CA ALA A 49 3.98 -5.59 -18.51
C ALA A 49 2.57 -6.00 -18.96
N ALA A 50 1.81 -5.01 -19.45
CA ALA A 50 0.56 -5.24 -20.15
C ALA A 50 0.82 -6.03 -21.44
#